data_AF-A0A1B9GWV4-F1
#
_entry.id   AF-A0A1B9GWV4-F1
#
_cell.length_a   1.000
_cell.length_b   1.000
_cell.length_c   1.000
_cell.angle_alpha   90.00
_cell.angle_beta   90.00
_cell.angle_gamma   90.00
#
_symmetry.space_group_name_H-M   'P 1'
#
loop_
_entity.id
_entity.type
_entity.pdbx_description
1 polymer ?
#
loop_
_entity_poly.entity_id
_entity_poly.type
_entity_poly.pdbx_seq_one_letter_code
_entity_poly.pdbx_strand_id
1 'polypeptide(L)'
;MVLEKIDGIEQEYAQLFEADSTSTGEHFSIQPTGVRSCQLSFMGLVAIVHRLLLQCIPDNDKTRAQSLMAVFDAFRSCEKSAHFISRLTLKDEEVYWAPNASHHISNTVCLLLYIVIRSRPLDSSLASEATSVTINFLSTLVYKYRLTGWDVIGAALRRVVVHLMCIKGELPEFSQPYQDIATALDMPNFVSDLTVDDFLSSLGINVPETLSQMLDDQNWMSSMTFSNVDQGS
;
A
#
# COMPACT_ATOMS: atom_id res chain seq x y z
N MET A 1 -10.34 14.33 16.17
CA MET A 1 -9.21 15.29 16.14
C MET A 1 -8.21 15.05 14.99
N VAL A 2 -7.62 13.86 14.80
CA VAL A 2 -6.65 13.65 13.68
C VAL A 2 -7.35 13.50 12.32
N LEU A 3 -8.40 12.68 12.23
CA LEU A 3 -9.18 12.54 10.99
C LEU A 3 -9.86 13.86 10.57
N GLU A 4 -10.43 14.61 11.51
CA GLU A 4 -10.99 15.95 11.23
C GLU A 4 -9.94 16.94 10.70
N LYS A 5 -8.67 16.81 11.12
CA LYS A 5 -7.58 17.61 10.55
C LYS A 5 -7.20 17.16 9.14
N ILE A 6 -7.25 15.86 8.86
CA ILE A 6 -7.07 15.31 7.51
C ILE A 6 -8.16 15.85 6.58
N ASP A 7 -9.42 15.80 7.00
CA ASP A 7 -10.55 16.32 6.24
C ASP A 7 -10.41 17.84 6.01
N GLY A 8 -9.95 18.57 7.03
CA GLY A 8 -9.67 20.01 6.90
C GLY A 8 -8.59 20.32 5.86
N ILE A 9 -7.53 19.51 5.80
CA ILE A 9 -6.46 19.64 4.79
C ILE A 9 -6.99 19.28 3.39
N GLU A 10 -7.76 18.19 3.25
CA GLU A 10 -8.38 17.85 1.95
C GLU A 10 -9.26 19.00 1.43
N GLN A 11 -10.04 19.62 2.30
CA GLN A 11 -10.91 20.76 1.95
C GLN A 11 -10.12 22.03 1.62
N GLU A 12 -9.11 22.37 2.43
CA GLU A 12 -8.26 23.55 2.21
C GLU A 12 -7.51 23.48 0.88
N TYR A 13 -7.06 22.27 0.51
CA TYR A 13 -6.30 22.02 -0.71
C TYR A 13 -7.10 21.28 -1.78
N ALA A 14 -8.44 21.38 -1.76
CA ALA A 14 -9.33 20.64 -2.67
C ALA A 14 -8.94 20.79 -4.15
N GLN A 15 -8.54 22.00 -4.58
CA GLN A 15 -8.08 22.24 -5.96
C GLN A 15 -6.87 21.39 -6.35
N LEU A 16 -6.00 21.05 -5.39
CA LEU A 16 -4.85 20.19 -5.60
C LEU A 16 -5.26 18.72 -5.70
N PHE A 17 -6.38 18.31 -5.09
CA PHE A 17 -6.89 16.92 -5.07
C PHE A 17 -8.01 16.63 -6.09
N GLU A 18 -8.75 17.64 -6.56
CA GLU A 18 -9.90 17.54 -7.48
C GLU A 18 -9.54 17.63 -8.96
N ALA A 19 -8.30 18.01 -9.29
CA ALA A 19 -7.85 18.34 -10.65
C ALA A 19 -7.97 17.19 -11.69
N ASP A 20 -8.36 15.98 -11.27
CA ASP A 20 -8.59 14.82 -12.14
C ASP A 20 -10.08 14.62 -12.56
N SER A 21 -11.00 15.51 -12.13
CA SER A 21 -12.45 15.34 -12.36
C SER A 21 -13.01 16.02 -13.62
N THR A 22 -12.28 16.94 -14.27
CA THR A 22 -12.84 17.77 -15.36
C THR A 22 -12.17 17.65 -16.73
N SER A 23 -11.11 16.85 -16.92
CA SER A 23 -10.48 16.75 -18.25
C SER A 23 -11.11 15.65 -19.10
N THR A 24 -12.27 15.94 -19.69
CA THR A 24 -12.65 15.36 -20.97
C THR A 24 -11.59 15.70 -22.01
N GLY A 25 -10.63 14.79 -22.23
CA GLY A 25 -9.87 14.61 -23.46
C GLY A 25 -8.89 15.68 -23.95
N GLU A 26 -9.02 16.97 -23.62
CA GLU A 26 -8.34 18.02 -24.45
C GLU A 26 -7.53 19.09 -23.70
N HIS A 27 -7.45 19.06 -22.37
CA HIS A 27 -6.52 19.92 -21.64
C HIS A 27 -5.77 19.13 -20.56
N PHE A 28 -4.63 18.55 -20.94
CA PHE A 28 -3.58 18.23 -19.98
C PHE A 28 -3.01 19.55 -19.47
N SER A 29 -3.63 20.11 -18.43
CA SER A 29 -2.99 21.11 -17.60
C SER A 29 -1.72 20.46 -17.07
N ILE A 30 -0.56 20.86 -17.60
CA ILE A 30 0.75 20.44 -17.08
C ILE A 30 0.78 20.89 -15.62
N GLN A 31 0.51 19.97 -14.69
CA GLN A 31 0.63 20.28 -13.29
C GLN A 31 2.11 20.53 -12.97
N PRO A 32 2.41 21.48 -12.07
CA PRO A 32 3.78 21.69 -11.62
C PRO A 32 4.42 20.38 -11.14
N THR A 33 5.70 20.21 -11.42
CA THR A 33 6.48 19.05 -10.94
C THR A 33 6.33 18.90 -9.43
N GLY A 34 6.08 17.68 -8.96
CA GLY A 34 5.96 17.36 -7.54
C GLY A 34 4.54 17.42 -6.96
N VAL A 35 3.53 17.95 -7.68
CA VAL A 35 2.13 17.91 -7.21
C VAL A 35 1.65 16.47 -7.00
N ARG A 36 1.86 15.59 -7.98
CA ARG A 36 1.52 14.16 -7.88
C ARG A 36 2.24 13.46 -6.74
N SER A 37 3.52 13.80 -6.54
CA SER A 37 4.31 13.30 -5.40
C SER A 37 3.76 13.77 -4.05
N CYS A 38 3.28 15.01 -3.97
CA CYS A 38 2.65 15.55 -2.76
C CYS A 38 1.31 14.87 -2.48
N GLN A 39 0.47 14.68 -3.50
CA GLN A 39 -0.80 13.95 -3.39
C GLN A 39 -0.58 12.53 -2.87
N LEU A 40 0.38 11.79 -3.45
CA LEU A 40 0.74 10.45 -2.99
C LEU A 40 1.27 10.46 -1.55
N SER A 41 2.07 11.47 -1.18
CA SER A 41 2.59 11.60 0.18
C SER A 41 1.46 11.82 1.19
N PHE A 42 0.50 12.66 0.85
CA PHE A 42 -0.69 12.89 1.69
C PHE A 42 -1.50 11.61 1.85
N MET A 43 -1.85 10.94 0.74
CA MET A 43 -2.59 9.67 0.75
C MET A 43 -1.85 8.58 1.55
N GLY A 44 -0.52 8.50 1.41
CA GLY A 44 0.30 7.57 2.18
C GLY A 44 0.30 7.86 3.68
N LEU A 45 0.30 9.13 4.08
CA LEU A 45 0.15 9.52 5.50
C LEU A 45 -1.25 9.17 6.03
N VAL A 46 -2.30 9.36 5.24
CA VAL A 46 -3.66 8.96 5.60
C VAL A 46 -3.74 7.45 5.83
N ALA A 47 -3.13 6.64 4.95
CA ALA A 47 -3.03 5.20 5.14
C ALA A 47 -2.31 4.82 6.45
N ILE A 48 -1.20 5.50 6.77
CA ILE A 48 -0.49 5.29 8.04
C ILE A 48 -1.39 5.61 9.24
N VAL A 49 -2.12 6.73 9.21
CA VAL A 49 -3.04 7.12 10.29
C VAL A 49 -4.14 6.09 10.48
N HIS A 50 -4.76 5.60 9.40
CA HIS A 50 -5.75 4.52 9.50
C HIS A 50 -5.17 3.24 10.11
N ARG A 51 -3.95 2.86 9.72
CA ARG A 51 -3.28 1.70 10.31
C ARG A 51 -3.09 1.84 11.82
N LEU A 52 -2.61 3.00 12.27
CA LEU A 52 -2.44 3.31 13.69
C LEU A 52 -3.78 3.33 14.44
N LEU A 53 -4.84 3.86 13.83
CA LEU A 53 -6.18 3.87 14.42
C LEU A 53 -6.74 2.45 14.58
N LEU A 54 -6.59 1.62 13.56
CA LEU A 54 -7.02 0.22 13.62
C LEU A 54 -6.31 -0.54 14.73
N GLN A 55 -5.03 -0.31 14.97
CA GLN A 55 -4.30 -0.91 16.10
C GLN A 55 -4.86 -0.51 17.46
N CYS A 56 -5.36 0.72 17.60
CA CYS A 56 -5.90 1.22 18.86
C CYS A 56 -7.30 0.68 19.19
N ILE A 57 -8.00 0.10 18.22
CA ILE A 57 -9.35 -0.43 18.39
C ILE A 57 -9.25 -1.96 18.52
N PRO A 58 -9.47 -2.57 19.69
CA PRO A 58 -9.48 -4.02 19.80
C PRO A 58 -10.70 -4.62 19.09
N ASP A 59 -10.59 -5.84 18.56
CA ASP A 59 -11.71 -6.57 17.98
C ASP A 59 -12.40 -7.41 19.06
N ASN A 60 -13.39 -6.83 19.74
CA ASN A 60 -14.24 -7.55 20.69
C ASN A 60 -15.71 -7.11 20.55
N ASP A 61 -16.63 -7.83 21.19
CA ASP A 61 -18.07 -7.60 21.04
C ASP A 61 -18.51 -6.16 21.37
N LYS A 62 -17.79 -5.45 22.25
CA LYS A 62 -18.13 -4.07 22.65
C LYS A 62 -17.66 -3.03 21.63
N THR A 63 -16.59 -3.32 20.90
CA THR A 63 -15.96 -2.43 19.92
C THR A 63 -16.19 -2.85 18.48
N ARG A 64 -16.91 -3.96 18.24
CA ARG A 64 -17.15 -4.53 16.90
C ARG A 64 -17.65 -3.50 15.88
N ALA A 65 -18.63 -2.68 16.26
CA ALA A 65 -19.17 -1.66 15.36
C ALA A 65 -18.14 -0.56 15.03
N GLN A 66 -17.37 -0.12 16.04
CA GLN A 66 -16.31 0.88 15.85
C GLN A 66 -15.18 0.34 14.99
N SER A 67 -14.79 -0.92 15.19
CA SER A 67 -13.81 -1.61 14.37
C SER A 67 -14.26 -1.71 12.92
N LEU A 68 -15.50 -2.17 12.68
CA LEU A 68 -16.05 -2.27 11.32
C LEU A 68 -16.06 -0.90 10.62
N MET A 69 -16.50 0.16 11.30
CA MET A 69 -16.47 1.53 10.74
C MET A 69 -15.04 1.96 10.41
N ALA A 70 -14.09 1.76 11.32
CA ALA A 70 -12.69 2.14 11.08
C ALA A 70 -12.05 1.35 9.92
N VAL A 71 -12.39 0.06 9.79
CA VAL A 71 -11.91 -0.78 8.67
C VAL A 71 -12.52 -0.30 7.35
N PHE A 72 -13.80 0.06 7.34
CA PHE A 72 -14.47 0.61 6.17
C PHE A 72 -13.87 1.96 5.73
N ASP A 73 -13.62 2.87 6.67
CA ASP A 73 -13.00 4.16 6.37
C ASP A 73 -11.57 4.00 5.83
N ALA A 74 -10.79 3.11 6.45
CA ALA A 74 -9.45 2.76 5.97
C ALA A 74 -9.49 2.19 4.54
N PHE A 75 -10.47 1.32 4.26
CA PHE A 75 -10.69 0.76 2.94
C PHE A 75 -10.98 1.84 1.90
N ARG A 76 -11.89 2.78 2.19
CA ARG A 76 -12.18 3.91 1.28
C ARG A 76 -10.95 4.77 0.98
N SER A 77 -10.11 5.04 1.98
CA SER A 77 -8.87 5.78 1.79
C SER A 77 -7.86 5.02 0.91
N CYS A 78 -7.76 3.70 1.08
CA CYS A 78 -6.97 2.85 0.20
C CYS A 78 -7.51 2.82 -1.24
N GLU A 79 -8.82 2.75 -1.43
CA GLU A 79 -9.44 2.81 -2.77
C GLU A 79 -9.11 4.12 -3.48
N LYS A 80 -9.22 5.27 -2.78
CA LYS A 80 -8.82 6.58 -3.32
C LYS A 80 -7.36 6.56 -3.78
N SER A 81 -6.47 6.02 -2.95
CA SER A 81 -5.03 5.92 -3.23
C SER A 81 -4.75 5.02 -4.44
N ALA A 82 -5.37 3.83 -4.48
CA ALA A 82 -5.26 2.89 -5.59
C ALA A 82 -5.77 3.50 -6.89
N HIS A 83 -6.91 4.19 -6.85
CA HIS A 83 -7.49 4.88 -8.00
C HIS A 83 -6.56 5.97 -8.54
N PHE A 84 -6.02 6.80 -7.64
CA PHE A 84 -5.06 7.85 -7.99
C PHE A 84 -3.83 7.27 -8.71
N ILE A 85 -3.18 6.27 -8.11
CA ILE A 85 -1.97 5.63 -8.69
C ILE A 85 -2.28 4.98 -10.03
N SER A 86 -3.45 4.34 -10.16
CA SER A 86 -3.88 3.69 -11.40
C SER A 86 -4.12 4.67 -12.55
N ARG A 87 -4.46 5.93 -12.24
CA ARG A 87 -4.72 6.99 -13.22
C ARG A 87 -3.51 7.83 -13.60
N LEU A 88 -2.36 7.62 -12.95
CA LEU A 88 -1.12 8.28 -13.36
C LEU A 88 -0.83 7.96 -14.83
N THR A 89 -0.53 8.99 -15.61
CA THR A 89 -0.18 8.85 -17.02
C THR A 89 1.31 8.61 -17.19
N LEU A 90 1.74 8.20 -18.38
CA LEU A 90 3.17 8.06 -18.71
C LEU A 90 3.96 9.34 -18.40
N LYS A 91 3.37 10.51 -18.64
CA LYS A 91 4.01 11.80 -18.33
C LYS A 91 4.17 12.03 -16.82
N ASP A 92 3.23 11.56 -16.01
CA ASP A 92 3.34 11.65 -14.55
C ASP A 92 4.44 10.72 -14.01
N GLU A 93 4.77 9.64 -14.71
CA GLU A 93 5.83 8.71 -14.32
C GLU A 93 7.23 9.28 -14.62
N GLU A 94 7.34 10.20 -15.58
CA GLU A 94 8.60 10.87 -15.98
C GLU A 94 8.96 12.08 -15.10
N VAL A 95 8.04 12.57 -14.25
CA VAL A 95 8.32 13.71 -13.36
C VAL A 95 8.98 13.27 -12.05
N TYR A 96 9.43 14.25 -11.27
CA TYR A 96 10.00 14.00 -9.96
C TYR A 96 9.00 13.35 -8.99
N TRP A 97 9.46 12.29 -8.33
CA TRP A 97 8.81 11.63 -7.20
C TRP A 97 9.72 11.68 -5.97
N ALA A 98 9.13 11.99 -4.82
CA ALA A 98 9.86 12.00 -3.56
C ALA A 98 10.39 10.59 -3.21
N PRO A 99 11.52 10.48 -2.50
CA PRO A 99 12.13 9.17 -2.17
C PRO A 99 11.18 8.19 -1.46
N ASN A 100 10.23 8.71 -0.68
CA ASN A 100 9.23 7.93 0.04
C ASN A 100 8.02 7.49 -0.80
N ALA A 101 7.91 7.91 -2.06
CA ALA A 101 6.76 7.58 -2.92
C ALA A 101 6.53 6.07 -3.02
N SER A 102 7.60 5.29 -3.21
CA SER A 102 7.51 3.83 -3.29
C SER A 102 6.99 3.20 -1.99
N HIS A 103 7.29 3.81 -0.83
CA HIS A 103 6.79 3.36 0.46
C HIS A 103 5.30 3.62 0.62
N HIS A 104 4.80 4.76 0.13
CA HIS A 104 3.37 5.08 0.21
C HIS A 104 2.52 4.13 -0.65
N ILE A 105 3.02 3.75 -1.83
CA ILE A 105 2.38 2.72 -2.66
C ILE A 105 2.37 1.37 -1.94
N SER A 106 3.51 0.92 -1.41
CA SER A 106 3.56 -0.36 -0.68
C SER A 106 2.70 -0.34 0.59
N ASN A 107 2.65 0.78 1.31
CA ASN A 107 1.82 0.93 2.52
C ASN A 107 0.34 0.82 2.21
N THR A 108 -0.09 1.37 1.07
CA THR A 108 -1.48 1.23 0.59
C THR A 108 -1.84 -0.24 0.38
N VAL A 109 -0.95 -1.00 -0.28
CA VAL A 109 -1.14 -2.45 -0.48
C VAL A 109 -1.15 -3.20 0.85
N CYS A 110 -0.21 -2.90 1.75
CA CYS A 110 -0.13 -3.58 3.04
C CYS A 110 -1.38 -3.33 3.89
N LEU A 111 -1.90 -2.09 3.91
CA LEU A 111 -3.13 -1.77 4.61
C LEU A 111 -4.33 -2.48 3.98
N LEU A 112 -4.39 -2.59 2.65
CA LEU A 112 -5.42 -3.37 1.97
C LEU A 112 -5.39 -4.85 2.36
N LEU A 113 -4.20 -5.48 2.39
CA LEU A 113 -4.03 -6.87 2.86
C LEU A 113 -4.47 -7.02 4.33
N TYR A 114 -4.11 -6.06 5.18
CA TYR A 114 -4.55 -6.02 6.57
C TYR A 114 -6.08 -5.91 6.70
N ILE A 115 -6.71 -5.05 5.90
CA ILE A 115 -8.17 -4.90 5.83
C ILE A 115 -8.82 -6.22 5.42
N VAL A 116 -8.27 -6.94 4.43
CA VAL A 116 -8.79 -8.26 4.02
C VAL A 116 -8.80 -9.24 5.19
N ILE A 117 -7.67 -9.38 5.90
CA ILE A 117 -7.57 -10.30 7.05
C ILE A 117 -8.57 -9.88 8.12
N ARG A 118 -8.56 -8.61 8.48
CA ARG A 118 -9.31 -8.09 9.62
C ARG A 118 -10.82 -8.06 9.38
N SER A 119 -11.26 -7.83 8.15
CA SER A 119 -12.68 -7.78 7.81
C SER A 119 -13.31 -9.17 7.71
N ARG A 120 -12.58 -10.25 7.41
CA ARG A 120 -13.12 -11.63 7.34
C ARG A 120 -14.06 -12.02 8.50
N PRO A 121 -13.70 -11.81 9.79
CA PRO A 121 -14.59 -12.11 10.92
C PRO A 121 -15.64 -11.02 11.21
N LEU A 122 -15.49 -9.82 10.63
CA LEU A 122 -16.33 -8.65 10.88
C LEU A 122 -17.47 -8.53 9.87
N ASP A 123 -17.14 -8.60 8.59
CA ASP A 123 -18.02 -8.44 7.43
C ASP A 123 -17.40 -9.14 6.19
N SER A 124 -18.03 -10.23 5.75
CA SER A 124 -17.56 -11.02 4.59
C SER A 124 -17.70 -10.28 3.25
N SER A 125 -18.65 -9.34 3.14
CA SER A 125 -18.82 -8.54 1.92
C SER A 125 -17.66 -7.58 1.76
N LEU A 126 -17.31 -6.87 2.84
CA LEU A 126 -16.17 -5.97 2.86
C LEU A 126 -14.86 -6.73 2.60
N ALA A 127 -14.70 -7.92 3.17
CA ALA A 127 -13.54 -8.76 2.89
C ALA A 127 -13.42 -9.13 1.41
N SER A 128 -14.53 -9.54 0.77
CA SER A 128 -14.54 -9.87 -0.65
C SER A 128 -14.25 -8.66 -1.54
N GLU A 129 -14.79 -7.49 -1.20
CA GLU A 129 -14.56 -6.25 -1.93
C GLU A 129 -13.10 -5.80 -1.80
N ALA A 130 -12.57 -5.80 -0.58
CA ALA A 130 -11.17 -5.49 -0.32
C ALA A 130 -10.22 -6.45 -1.05
N THR A 131 -10.51 -7.75 -1.07
CA THR A 131 -9.74 -8.72 -1.85
C THR A 131 -9.72 -8.37 -3.33
N SER A 132 -10.89 -8.10 -3.92
CA SER A 132 -11.01 -7.75 -5.34
C SER A 132 -10.24 -6.47 -5.69
N VAL A 133 -10.41 -5.42 -4.90
CA VAL A 133 -9.68 -4.14 -5.08
C VAL A 133 -8.18 -4.36 -4.97
N THR A 134 -7.72 -5.13 -3.99
CA THR A 134 -6.29 -5.41 -3.79
C THR A 134 -5.69 -6.13 -5.00
N ILE A 135 -6.35 -7.18 -5.49
CA ILE A 135 -5.88 -7.95 -6.65
C ILE A 135 -5.84 -7.08 -7.92
N ASN A 136 -6.89 -6.29 -8.16
CA ASN A 136 -6.95 -5.39 -9.32
C ASN A 136 -5.87 -4.31 -9.25
N PHE A 137 -5.62 -3.76 -8.06
CA PHE A 137 -4.58 -2.78 -7.87
C PHE A 137 -3.18 -3.37 -8.09
N LEU A 138 -2.89 -4.55 -7.54
CA LEU A 138 -1.63 -5.26 -7.78
C LEU A 138 -1.41 -5.56 -9.26
N SER A 139 -2.44 -6.03 -9.95
CA SER A 139 -2.40 -6.27 -11.41
C SER A 139 -2.09 -5.00 -12.18
N THR A 140 -2.66 -3.87 -11.77
CA THR A 140 -2.40 -2.55 -12.36
C THR A 140 -0.96 -2.09 -12.14
N LEU A 141 -0.42 -2.28 -10.94
CA LEU A 141 0.99 -1.98 -10.64
C LEU A 141 1.94 -2.82 -11.49
N VAL A 142 1.69 -4.13 -11.61
CA VAL A 142 2.48 -5.02 -12.47
C VAL A 142 2.42 -4.59 -13.92
N TYR A 143 1.23 -4.26 -14.44
CA TYR A 143 1.05 -3.79 -15.80
C TYR A 143 1.86 -2.51 -16.05
N LYS A 144 1.72 -1.50 -15.18
CA LYS A 144 2.48 -0.25 -15.28
C LYS A 144 3.98 -0.49 -15.24
N TYR A 145 4.46 -1.28 -14.29
CA TYR A 145 5.88 -1.61 -14.18
C TYR A 145 6.42 -2.29 -15.45
N ARG A 146 5.68 -3.25 -16.03
CA ARG A 146 6.08 -3.90 -17.29
C ARG A 146 6.06 -2.95 -18.49
N LEU A 147 5.17 -1.95 -18.48
CA LEU A 147 5.03 -0.99 -19.57
C LEU A 147 6.17 0.03 -19.61
N THR A 148 6.55 0.58 -18.45
CA THR A 148 7.48 1.73 -18.38
C THR A 148 8.75 1.47 -17.60
N GLY A 149 8.78 0.42 -16.77
CA GLY A 149 9.87 0.20 -15.83
C GLY A 149 9.96 1.26 -14.74
N TRP A 150 8.88 2.00 -14.45
CA TRP A 150 8.87 3.08 -13.48
C TRP A 150 9.42 2.62 -12.12
N ASP A 151 10.52 3.24 -11.70
CA ASP A 151 11.36 2.84 -10.58
C ASP A 151 10.62 2.87 -9.24
N VAL A 152 9.73 3.85 -9.05
CA VAL A 152 8.89 3.98 -7.85
C VAL A 152 7.99 2.76 -7.67
N ILE A 153 7.32 2.31 -8.73
CA ILE A 153 6.51 1.08 -8.68
C ILE A 153 7.41 -0.13 -8.52
N GLY A 154 8.54 -0.22 -9.23
CA GLY A 154 9.47 -1.33 -9.09
C GLY A 154 9.97 -1.51 -7.65
N ALA A 155 10.30 -0.41 -6.97
CA ALA A 155 10.67 -0.41 -5.57
C ALA A 155 9.50 -0.76 -4.63
N ALA A 156 8.28 -0.31 -4.94
CA ALA A 156 7.08 -0.68 -4.18
C ALA A 156 6.77 -2.19 -4.31
N LEU A 157 6.79 -2.72 -5.54
CA LEU A 157 6.54 -4.14 -5.84
C LEU A 157 7.56 -5.06 -5.15
N ARG A 158 8.84 -4.66 -5.10
CA ARG A 158 9.88 -5.39 -4.38
C ARG A 158 9.59 -5.55 -2.89
N ARG A 159 8.89 -4.59 -2.27
CA ARG A 159 8.45 -4.70 -0.87
C ARG A 159 7.19 -5.54 -0.76
N VAL A 160 6.20 -5.24 -1.61
CA VAL A 160 4.91 -5.93 -1.64
C VAL A 160 5.07 -7.43 -1.81
N VAL A 161 5.97 -7.88 -2.68
CA VAL A 161 6.17 -9.31 -2.95
C VAL A 161 6.57 -10.09 -1.70
N VAL A 162 7.34 -9.50 -0.78
CA VAL A 162 7.76 -10.13 0.47
C VAL A 162 6.55 -10.32 1.38
N HIS A 163 5.68 -9.31 1.46
CA HIS A 163 4.42 -9.43 2.20
C HIS A 163 3.50 -10.50 1.59
N LEU A 164 3.41 -10.55 0.26
CA LEU A 164 2.63 -11.58 -0.43
C LEU A 164 3.21 -12.99 -0.23
N MET A 165 4.53 -13.13 -0.18
CA MET A 165 5.20 -14.40 0.14
C MET A 165 4.78 -14.92 1.52
N CYS A 166 4.65 -14.02 2.50
CA CYS A 166 4.25 -14.38 3.86
C CYS A 166 2.76 -14.73 3.95
N ILE A 167 1.90 -13.99 3.25
CA ILE A 167 0.44 -14.06 3.46
C ILE A 167 -0.27 -15.08 2.56
N LYS A 168 0.32 -15.49 1.43
CA LYS A 168 -0.33 -16.38 0.45
C LYS A 168 -0.74 -17.75 1.01
N GLY A 169 -0.09 -18.22 2.08
CA GLY A 169 -0.48 -19.45 2.78
C GLY A 169 -1.79 -19.31 3.55
N GLU A 170 -2.05 -18.12 4.10
CA GLU A 170 -3.30 -17.80 4.85
C GLU A 170 -4.40 -17.24 3.95
N LEU A 171 -4.01 -16.58 2.85
CA LEU A 171 -4.89 -15.99 1.85
C LEU A 171 -4.54 -16.55 0.45
N PRO A 172 -5.01 -17.77 0.09
CA PRO A 172 -4.67 -18.41 -1.17
C PRO A 172 -5.01 -17.59 -2.41
N GLU A 173 -6.01 -16.70 -2.32
CA GLU A 173 -6.39 -15.76 -3.40
C GLU A 173 -5.23 -14.85 -3.86
N PHE A 174 -4.20 -14.65 -3.04
CA PHE A 174 -3.03 -13.84 -3.38
C PHE A 174 -1.86 -14.64 -3.97
N SER A 175 -2.02 -15.96 -4.17
CA SER A 175 -0.99 -16.80 -4.78
C SER A 175 -0.65 -16.38 -6.21
N GLN A 176 -1.67 -16.06 -7.02
CA GLN A 176 -1.45 -15.60 -8.40
C GLN A 176 -0.84 -14.19 -8.45
N PRO A 177 -1.37 -13.18 -7.73
CA PRO A 177 -0.72 -11.88 -7.60
C PRO A 177 0.76 -11.96 -7.19
N TYR A 178 1.10 -12.84 -6.24
CA TYR A 178 2.49 -13.10 -5.85
C TYR A 178 3.33 -13.57 -7.05
N GLN A 179 2.88 -14.59 -7.78
CA GLN A 179 3.60 -15.13 -8.93
C GLN A 179 3.77 -14.09 -10.04
N ASP A 180 2.75 -13.26 -10.28
CA ASP A 180 2.78 -12.22 -11.32
C ASP A 180 3.83 -11.14 -11.00
N ILE A 181 3.92 -10.74 -9.74
CA ILE A 181 4.91 -9.76 -9.26
C ILE A 181 6.30 -10.36 -9.23
N ALA A 182 6.47 -11.58 -8.71
CA ALA A 182 7.75 -12.27 -8.68
C ALA A 182 8.32 -12.44 -10.09
N THR A 183 7.47 -12.85 -11.04
CA THR A 183 7.83 -12.94 -12.46
C THR A 183 8.16 -11.58 -13.07
N ALA A 184 7.38 -10.53 -12.76
CA ALA A 184 7.66 -9.19 -13.28
C ALA A 184 9.00 -8.63 -12.78
N LEU A 185 9.42 -9.00 -11.57
CA LEU A 185 10.66 -8.55 -10.92
C LEU A 185 11.85 -9.50 -11.14
N ASP A 186 11.71 -10.53 -11.98
CA ASP A 186 12.70 -11.59 -12.20
C ASP A 186 13.19 -12.26 -10.90
N MET A 187 12.29 -12.43 -9.93
CA MET A 187 12.61 -13.12 -8.67
C MET A 187 12.28 -14.62 -8.75
N PRO A 188 12.97 -15.45 -7.95
CA PRO A 188 12.68 -16.88 -7.87
C PRO A 188 11.22 -17.12 -7.43
N ASN A 189 10.49 -17.92 -8.19
CA ASN A 189 9.13 -18.32 -7.84
C ASN A 189 9.15 -19.45 -6.80
N PHE A 190 8.98 -19.09 -5.52
CA PHE A 190 8.83 -20.08 -4.45
C PHE A 190 7.42 -20.69 -4.43
N VAL A 191 7.32 -22.00 -4.70
CA VAL A 191 6.06 -22.76 -4.80
C VAL A 191 5.68 -23.43 -3.47
N SER A 192 6.61 -23.62 -2.52
CA SER A 192 6.36 -24.24 -1.22
C SER A 192 6.86 -23.39 -0.04
N ASP A 193 6.17 -23.46 1.09
CA ASP A 193 6.46 -22.65 2.29
C ASP A 193 7.85 -22.94 2.89
N LEU A 194 8.29 -24.20 2.87
CA LEU A 194 9.66 -24.59 3.24
C LEU A 194 10.73 -23.83 2.46
N THR A 195 10.50 -23.53 1.18
CA THR A 195 11.45 -22.76 0.37
C THR A 195 11.39 -21.26 0.61
N VAL A 196 10.25 -20.75 1.10
CA VAL A 196 10.06 -19.35 1.49
C VAL A 196 10.75 -19.09 2.82
N ASP A 197 10.57 -19.97 3.81
CA ASP A 197 11.18 -19.84 5.13
C ASP A 197 12.71 -19.92 5.06
N ASP A 198 13.26 -20.86 4.27
CA ASP A 198 14.70 -20.98 4.04
C ASP A 198 15.26 -19.75 3.32
N PHE A 199 14.54 -19.21 2.34
CA PHE A 199 14.96 -18.00 1.61
C PHE A 199 14.92 -16.76 2.51
N LEU A 200 13.82 -16.53 3.22
CA LEU A 200 13.67 -15.39 4.12
C LEU A 200 14.67 -15.48 5.27
N SER A 201 14.89 -16.68 5.84
CA SER A 201 15.94 -16.91 6.84
C SER A 201 17.33 -16.62 6.29
N SER A 202 17.61 -16.96 5.02
CA SER A 202 18.88 -16.63 4.36
C SER A 202 19.09 -15.11 4.17
N LEU A 203 18.00 -14.34 4.12
CA LEU A 203 18.02 -12.87 4.11
C LEU A 203 18.04 -12.26 5.53
N GLY A 204 18.08 -13.08 6.58
CA GLY A 204 17.98 -12.64 7.97
C GLY A 204 16.56 -12.22 8.39
N ILE A 205 15.54 -12.59 7.62
CA ILE A 205 14.13 -12.28 7.86
C ILE A 205 13.48 -13.48 8.55
N ASN A 206 12.99 -13.28 9.77
CA ASN A 206 12.36 -14.31 10.58
C ASN A 206 10.84 -14.32 10.30
N VAL A 207 10.31 -15.40 9.73
CA VAL A 207 8.96 -15.43 9.14
C VAL A 207 7.81 -15.28 10.16
N PRO A 208 7.83 -15.96 11.33
CA PRO A 208 6.81 -15.75 12.36
C PRO A 208 6.82 -14.31 12.89
N GLU A 209 8.00 -13.71 13.00
CA GLU A 209 8.14 -12.28 13.32
C GLU A 209 7.68 -11.39 12.17
N THR A 210 7.83 -11.76 10.90
CA THR A 210 7.40 -10.94 9.75
C THR A 210 5.89 -10.94 9.58
N LEU A 211 5.25 -12.09 9.82
CA LEU A 211 3.80 -12.23 9.86
C LEU A 211 3.22 -11.50 11.08
N SER A 212 3.87 -11.66 12.25
CA SER A 212 3.59 -10.84 13.43
C SER A 212 3.94 -9.37 13.21
N GLN A 213 4.85 -9.00 12.32
CA GLN A 213 5.23 -7.61 12.02
C GLN A 213 4.26 -6.95 11.06
N MET A 214 3.69 -7.69 10.09
CA MET A 214 2.52 -7.25 9.33
C MET A 214 1.31 -7.00 10.24
N LEU A 215 1.23 -7.70 11.37
CA LEU A 215 0.16 -7.62 12.37
C LEU A 215 0.48 -6.69 13.57
N ASP A 216 1.76 -6.45 13.89
CA ASP A 216 2.29 -5.74 15.07
C ASP A 216 3.63 -5.02 14.74
N ASP A 217 3.55 -3.71 14.55
CA ASP A 217 4.31 -2.98 13.52
C ASP A 217 5.42 -2.05 14.08
N GLN A 218 6.35 -2.53 14.93
CA GLN A 218 7.47 -1.67 15.36
C GLN A 218 8.60 -1.53 14.31
N ASN A 219 8.69 -2.42 13.32
CA ASN A 219 9.82 -2.47 12.38
C ASN A 219 9.59 -1.83 10.99
N TRP A 220 8.37 -1.43 10.62
CA TRP A 220 8.18 -0.75 9.33
C TRP A 220 8.69 0.71 9.37
N MET A 221 8.63 1.36 10.53
CA MET A 221 9.24 2.69 10.79
C MET A 221 10.77 2.64 10.80
N SER A 222 11.41 1.50 11.13
CA SER A 222 12.87 1.36 11.00
C SER A 222 13.33 1.23 9.55
N SER A 223 12.42 1.00 8.59
CA SER A 223 12.72 1.20 7.16
C SER A 223 12.67 2.68 6.74
N MET A 224 12.16 3.56 7.62
CA MET A 224 12.14 5.03 7.46
C MET A 224 13.18 5.75 8.35
N THR A 225 13.94 5.04 9.19
CA THR A 225 15.06 5.68 9.90
C THR A 225 16.11 6.10 8.89
N PHE A 226 16.40 7.41 8.88
CA PHE A 226 17.57 8.04 8.27
C PHE A 226 18.86 7.49 8.88
N SER A 227 19.19 6.22 8.64
CA SER A 227 20.51 5.66 8.94
C SER A 227 21.45 6.03 7.80
N ASN A 228 21.71 7.33 7.68
CA ASN A 228 22.88 7.97 7.07
C ASN A 228 22.93 9.42 7.57
N VAL A 229 23.00 9.58 8.90
CA VAL A 229 23.63 10.75 9.51
C VAL A 229 24.84 10.20 10.26
N ASP A 230 25.98 10.27 9.58
CA ASP A 230 27.34 10.32 10.10
C ASP A 230 27.69 9.40 11.29
N GLN A 231 28.25 8.23 10.98
CA GLN A 231 29.41 7.74 11.74
C GLN A 231 30.68 8.07 10.95
N GLY A 232 30.96 9.37 10.90
CA GLY A 232 32.26 9.91 10.57
C GLY A 232 32.67 10.86 11.69
N SER A 233 33.28 10.32 12.75
CA SER A 233 34.21 10.96 13.71
C SER A 233 34.60 9.94 14.78
#